data_AF-A0A1M6NXK1-F1
#
_entry.id   AF-A0A1M6NXK1-F1
#
_cell.length_a   1.000
_cell.length_b   1.000
_cell.length_c   1.000
_cell.angle_alpha   90.00
_cell.angle_beta   90.00
_cell.angle_gamma   90.00
#
_symmetry.space_group_name_H-M   'P 1'
#
loop_
_entity.id
_entity.type
_entity.pdbx_description
1 polymer ?
#
loop_
_entity_poly.entity_id
_entity_poly.type
_entity_poly.pdbx_seq_one_letter_code
_entity_poly.pdbx_strand_id
1 'polypeptide(L)'
;MDSKHVTMHTLRHTTAMNLLHAGVDITVIALWLGHEQTSTTDIYLHADMETKKAALDKTRPPGVTPGTFTPPPEILTWLEAL
;
A
#
# COMPACT_ATOMS: atom_id res chain seq x y z
N MET A 1 -10.76 24.07 2.71
CA MET A 1 -10.21 23.09 1.75
C MET A 1 -8.72 23.34 1.69
N ASP A 2 -7.94 22.54 2.40
CA ASP A 2 -6.48 22.68 2.38
C ASP A 2 -5.96 22.36 0.97
N SER A 3 -5.24 23.33 0.40
CA SER A 3 -4.56 23.16 -0.88
C SER A 3 -3.40 22.20 -0.71
N LYS A 4 -3.65 20.90 -0.94
CA LYS A 4 -2.59 19.89 -0.96
C LYS A 4 -1.55 20.30 -2.01
N HIS A 5 -0.28 20.39 -1.62
CA HIS A 5 0.80 20.77 -2.52
C HIS A 5 1.01 19.69 -3.57
N VAL A 6 0.51 19.93 -4.79
CA VAL A 6 0.65 19.01 -5.93
C VAL A 6 1.91 19.38 -6.68
N THR A 7 2.83 18.42 -6.79
CA THR A 7 4.06 18.55 -7.58
C THR A 7 4.07 17.49 -8.69
N MET A 8 4.99 17.63 -9.65
CA MET A 8 5.23 16.59 -10.66
C MET A 8 5.58 15.23 -10.03
N HIS A 9 6.29 15.23 -8.89
CA HIS A 9 6.57 14.02 -8.14
C HIS A 9 5.28 13.38 -7.58
N THR A 10 4.33 14.19 -7.11
CA THR A 10 3.02 13.71 -6.64
C THR A 10 2.26 13.00 -7.77
N LEU A 11 2.24 13.56 -8.98
CA LEU A 11 1.58 12.95 -10.14
C LEU A 11 2.26 11.64 -10.57
N ARG A 12 3.60 11.60 -10.57
CA ARG A 12 4.38 10.39 -10.84
C ARG A 12 4.03 9.27 -9.86
N HIS A 13 3.96 9.60 -8.57
CA HIS A 13 3.61 8.66 -7.52
C HIS A 13 2.18 8.13 -7.66
N THR A 14 1.21 9.01 -7.94
CA THR A 14 -0.18 8.61 -8.17
C THR A 14 -0.30 7.67 -9.37
N THR A 15 0.40 7.96 -10.46
CA THR A 15 0.39 7.11 -11.66
C THR A 15 0.98 5.74 -11.39
N ALA A 16 2.11 5.68 -10.68
CA ALA A 16 2.75 4.42 -10.29
C ALA A 16 1.85 3.54 -9.41
N MET A 17 1.21 4.13 -8.39
CA MET A 17 0.27 3.42 -7.52
C MET A 17 -0.95 2.90 -8.27
N ASN A 18 -1.50 3.67 -9.20
CA ASN A 18 -2.64 3.24 -10.01
C ASN A 18 -2.29 2.03 -10.89
N LEU A 19 -1.10 2.01 -11.48
CA LEU A 19 -0.63 0.87 -12.27
C LEU A 19 -0.39 -0.37 -11.39
N LEU A 20 0.17 -0.18 -10.19
CA LEU A 20 0.38 -1.27 -9.24
C LEU A 20 -0.95 -1.89 -8.79
N HIS A 21 -1.94 -1.07 -8.42
CA HIS A 21 -3.28 -1.54 -8.05
C HIS A 21 -4.02 -2.21 -9.21
N ALA A 22 -3.73 -1.83 -10.45
CA ALA A 22 -4.25 -2.50 -11.65
C ALA A 22 -3.59 -3.87 -11.91
N GLY A 23 -2.62 -4.27 -11.08
CA GLY A 23 -1.91 -5.55 -11.19
C GLY A 23 -0.76 -5.54 -12.18
N VAL A 24 -0.27 -4.36 -12.59
CA VAL A 24 0.92 -4.25 -13.45
C VAL A 24 2.16 -4.58 -12.63
N ASP A 25 3.03 -5.44 -13.18
CA ASP A 25 4.26 -5.83 -12.50
C ASP A 25 5.18 -4.63 -12.23
N ILE A 26 5.81 -4.64 -11.05
CA ILE A 26 6.64 -3.55 -10.57
C ILE A 26 7.86 -3.28 -11.46
N THR A 27 8.38 -4.30 -12.14
CA THR A 27 9.50 -4.15 -13.09
C THR A 27 9.06 -3.39 -14.34
N VAL A 28 7.82 -3.59 -14.80
CA VAL A 28 7.23 -2.84 -15.92
C VAL A 28 7.00 -1.39 -15.53
N ILE A 29 6.52 -1.14 -14.31
CA ILE A 29 6.33 0.22 -13.79
C ILE A 29 7.69 0.94 -13.66
N ALA A 30 8.71 0.27 -13.12
CA ALA A 30 10.06 0.83 -13.02
C ALA A 30 10.64 1.21 -14.39
N LEU A 31 10.45 0.34 -15.39
CA LEU A 31 10.87 0.57 -16.77
C LEU A 31 10.12 1.77 -17.39
N TRP A 32 8.80 1.84 -17.24
CA TRP A 32 7.97 2.93 -17.73
C TRP A 32 8.34 4.29 -17.13
N LEU A 33 8.75 4.30 -15.87
CA LEU A 33 9.18 5.51 -15.17
C LEU A 33 10.64 5.86 -15.48
N GLY A 34 11.39 5.01 -16.17
CA GLY A 34 12.79 5.25 -16.51
C GLY A 34 13.71 5.27 -15.29
N HIS A 35 13.38 4.50 -14.24
CA HIS A 35 14.27 4.36 -13.09
C HIS A 35 15.42 3.42 -13.44
N GLU A 36 16.66 3.92 -13.41
CA GLU A 36 17.89 3.12 -13.57
C GLU A 36 18.09 2.13 -12.40
N GLN A 37 17.54 2.44 -11.21
CA GLN A 37 17.53 1.56 -10.04
C GLN A 37 16.10 1.22 -9.63
N THR A 38 15.79 -0.06 -9.48
CA THR A 38 14.48 -0.56 -9.01
C THR A 38 14.18 -0.20 -7.55
N SER A 39 15.20 0.17 -6.77
CA SER A 39 15.09 0.54 -5.35
C SER A 39 14.15 1.72 -5.08
N THR A 40 13.98 2.65 -6.02
CA THR A 40 13.03 3.77 -5.91
C THR A 40 11.58 3.34 -6.17
N THR A 41 11.36 2.12 -6.66
CA THR A 41 10.05 1.56 -6.98
C THR A 41 9.56 0.62 -5.87
N ASP A 42 10.47 0.03 -5.08
CA ASP A 42 10.15 -0.78 -3.89
C ASP A 42 9.25 -0.05 -2.88
N ILE A 43 9.30 1.29 -2.85
CA ILE A 43 8.41 2.11 -2.04
C ILE A 43 6.92 1.86 -2.35
N TYR A 44 6.58 1.55 -3.60
CA TYR A 44 5.21 1.27 -4.01
C TYR A 44 4.74 -0.11 -3.54
N LEU A 45 5.62 -1.12 -3.58
CA LEU A 45 5.32 -2.44 -3.02
C LEU A 45 5.10 -2.38 -1.51
N HIS A 46 5.83 -1.49 -0.82
CA HIS A 46 5.65 -1.30 0.60
C HIS A 46 4.36 -0.54 0.95
N ALA A 47 3.92 0.35 0.06
CA ALA A 47 2.72 1.17 0.24
C ALA A 47 1.41 0.41 0.00
N ASP A 48 1.42 -0.68 -0.77
CA ASP A 48 0.22 -1.46 -1.05
C ASP A 48 -0.11 -2.45 0.10
N MET A 49 -0.91 -1.95 1.04
CA MET A 49 -1.43 -2.74 2.16
C MET A 49 -2.44 -3.80 1.72
N GLU A 50 -3.12 -3.62 0.59
CA GLU A 50 -4.08 -4.61 0.07
C GLU A 50 -3.38 -5.84 -0.49
N THR A 51 -2.32 -5.64 -1.28
CA THR A 51 -1.51 -6.76 -1.78
C THR A 51 -0.85 -7.53 -0.65
N LYS A 52 -0.33 -6.84 0.39
CA LYS A 52 0.20 -7.49 1.59
C LYS A 52 -0.86 -8.32 2.31
N LYS A 53 -2.07 -7.78 2.48
CA LYS A 53 -3.19 -8.49 3.09
C LYS A 53 -3.59 -9.72 2.28
N ALA A 54 -3.67 -9.60 0.95
CA ALA A 54 -4.01 -10.71 0.06
C ALA A 54 -2.95 -11.82 0.08
N ALA A 55 -1.66 -11.47 0.15
CA ALA A 55 -0.59 -12.45 0.28
C ALA A 55 -0.64 -13.18 1.63
N LEU A 56 -0.91 -12.46 2.72
CA LEU A 56 -1.05 -13.04 4.06
C LEU A 56 -2.22 -14.02 4.12
N ASP A 57 -3.36 -13.65 3.52
CA ASP A 57 -4.56 -14.48 3.44
C ASP A 57 -4.30 -15.82 2.71
N LYS A 58 -3.44 -15.84 1.68
CA LYS A 58 -3.06 -17.08 0.96
C LYS A 58 -2.23 -18.04 1.83
N THR A 59 -1.55 -17.55 2.85
CA THR A 59 -0.72 -18.36 3.78
C THR A 59 -1.46 -18.74 5.06
N ARG A 60 -2.75 -18.43 5.16
CA ARG A 60 -3.55 -18.65 6.37
C ARG A 60 -3.67 -20.15 6.68
N PRO A 61 -3.41 -20.59 7.93
CA PRO A 61 -3.61 -21.97 8.33
C PRO A 61 -5.11 -22.34 8.31
N PRO A 62 -5.46 -23.59 7.95
CA PRO A 62 -6.84 -24.05 7.92
C PRO A 62 -7.45 -23.99 9.33
N GLY A 63 -8.65 -23.40 9.45
CA GLY A 63 -9.38 -23.26 10.72
C GLY A 63 -9.40 -21.85 11.33
N VAL A 64 -8.71 -20.88 10.72
CA VAL A 64 -8.78 -19.47 11.14
C VAL A 64 -9.85 -18.73 10.35
N THR A 65 -10.82 -18.12 11.03
CA THR A 65 -11.86 -17.30 10.40
C THR A 65 -11.24 -16.04 9.78
N PRO A 66 -11.49 -15.75 8.49
CA PRO A 66 -11.05 -14.50 7.86
C PRO A 66 -11.68 -13.29 8.56
N GLY A 67 -10.88 -12.25 8.80
CA GLY A 67 -11.37 -11.01 9.38
C GLY A 67 -10.28 -9.95 9.46
N THR A 68 -10.68 -8.68 9.34
CA THR A 68 -9.82 -7.57 9.77
C THR A 68 -9.91 -7.48 11.28
N PHE A 69 -8.77 -7.37 11.97
CA PHE A 69 -8.78 -7.14 13.41
C PHE A 69 -9.54 -5.85 13.72
N THR A 70 -10.63 -5.97 14.48
CA THR A 70 -11.35 -4.84 15.04
C THR A 70 -10.99 -4.73 16.51
N PRO A 71 -10.21 -3.71 16.92
CA PRO A 71 -9.86 -3.54 18.32
C PRO A 71 -11.12 -3.29 19.16
N PRO A 72 -11.18 -3.83 20.40
CA PRO A 72 -12.19 -3.48 21.38
C PRO A 72 -12.25 -1.96 21.61
N PRO A 73 -13.44 -1.37 21.85
CA PRO A 73 -13.62 0.07 22.03
C PRO A 73 -12.74 0.66 23.13
N GLU A 74 -12.52 -0.10 24.21
CA GLU A 74 -11.65 0.26 25.33
C GLU A 74 -10.21 0.56 24.92
N ILE A 75 -9.66 -0.17 23.94
CA ILE A 75 -8.30 0.02 23.44
C ILE A 75 -8.22 1.30 22.60
N LEU A 76 -9.24 1.56 21.79
CA LEU A 76 -9.31 2.77 20.98
C LEU A 76 -9.39 4.02 21.87
N THR A 77 -10.25 3.99 22.90
CA THR A 77 -10.35 5.07 23.88
C THR A 77 -9.04 5.32 24.63
N TRP A 78 -8.30 4.27 24.99
CA TRP A 78 -7.00 4.41 25.64
C TRP A 78 -5.94 5.03 24.70
N LEU A 79 -5.90 4.62 23.43
CA LEU A 79 -4.96 5.17 22.44
C LEU A 79 -5.22 6.63 22.10
N GLU A 80 -6.50 7.04 22.03
CA GLU A 80 -6.88 8.43 21.76
C GLU A 80 -6.56 9.37 22.93
N ALA A 81 -6.34 8.82 24.13
CA ALA A 81 -6.02 9.57 25.34
C ALA A 81 -4.51 9.74 25.60
N LEU A 82 -3.65 9.22 24.72
CA LEU A 82 -2.19 9.34 24.77
C LEU A 82 -1.70 10.57 24.00
#